data_AF-A0A5K1S6T6-F1
#
_entry.id   AF-A0A5K1S6T6-F1
#
_cell.length_a   1.000
_cell.length_b   1.000
_cell.length_c   1.000
_cell.angle_alpha   90.00
_cell.angle_beta   90.00
_cell.angle_gamma   90.00
#
_symmetry.space_group_name_H-M   'P 1'
#
loop_
_entity.id
_entity.type
_entity.pdbx_description
1 polymer ?
#
loop_
_entity_poly.entity_id
_entity_poly.type
_entity_poly.pdbx_seq_one_letter_code
_entity_poly.pdbx_strand_id
1 'polypeptide(L)'
;MPEIQELPPEELPKQITARHVTRSLGQHLEAFLAANNLQGWKAEEEYVLRDDRLADQLLLLTQVTGLYIGQFKRYSTRLLKLARRNGAEIRLTEVQGMVARALGYNSYHVAYKCRSVDDFIDNLWPQGAAMSLVSLDGAVAGMRQQSAVIQRLIDRYRFNKERDRMVNAGAKPGGQADPKMAKKMQGERRRRHSLHRSDGIKLRD
;
A
#
# COMPACT_ATOMS: atom_id res chain seq x y z
N MET A 1 -8.47 -81.30 8.96
CA MET A 1 -9.34 -80.10 9.01
C MET A 1 -8.42 -78.92 9.23
N PRO A 2 -8.28 -77.98 8.28
CA PRO A 2 -7.40 -76.83 8.51
C PRO A 2 -8.07 -75.84 9.46
N GLU A 3 -7.27 -75.33 10.39
CA GLU A 3 -7.65 -74.42 11.47
C GLU A 3 -7.75 -72.99 10.92
N ILE A 4 -8.93 -72.36 11.04
CA ILE A 4 -9.19 -71.02 10.52
C ILE A 4 -8.64 -70.02 11.55
N GLN A 5 -7.55 -69.34 11.20
CA GLN A 5 -6.95 -68.30 12.01
C GLN A 5 -7.70 -66.98 11.76
N GLU A 6 -8.52 -66.53 12.70
CA GLU A 6 -9.19 -65.22 12.63
C GLU A 6 -8.14 -64.11 12.86
N LEU A 7 -7.84 -63.35 11.81
CA LEU A 7 -7.01 -62.16 11.90
C LEU A 7 -7.80 -61.03 12.61
N PRO A 8 -7.15 -60.22 13.46
CA PRO A 8 -7.81 -59.11 14.13
C PRO A 8 -8.33 -58.10 13.11
N PRO A 9 -9.48 -57.45 13.37
CA PRO A 9 -10.10 -56.51 12.44
C PRO A 9 -9.13 -55.35 12.14
N GLU A 10 -8.90 -55.10 10.86
CA GLU A 10 -8.06 -54.01 10.38
C GLU A 10 -8.66 -52.67 10.84
N GLU A 11 -7.89 -51.86 11.58
CA GLU A 11 -8.36 -50.55 12.04
C GLU A 11 -8.60 -49.66 10.82
N LEU A 12 -9.87 -49.40 10.51
CA LEU A 12 -10.25 -48.47 9.44
C LEU A 12 -9.51 -47.13 9.66
N PRO A 13 -8.91 -46.53 8.60
CA PRO A 13 -8.22 -45.27 8.74
C PRO A 13 -9.17 -44.22 9.31
N LYS A 14 -8.80 -43.63 10.45
CA LYS A 14 -9.61 -42.62 11.15
C LYS A 14 -10.01 -41.51 10.17
N GLN A 15 -11.30 -41.47 9.83
CA GLN A 15 -11.86 -40.43 8.99
C GLN A 15 -11.69 -39.09 9.72
N ILE A 16 -10.89 -38.19 9.13
CA ILE A 16 -10.71 -36.83 9.64
C ILE A 16 -12.05 -36.12 9.47
N THR A 17 -12.84 -36.09 10.54
CA THR A 17 -14.09 -35.33 10.57
C THR A 17 -13.78 -33.89 10.98
N ALA A 18 -14.53 -32.92 10.44
CA ALA A 18 -14.32 -31.48 10.59
C ALA A 18 -14.16 -30.98 12.05
N ARG A 19 -14.59 -31.79 13.04
CA ARG A 19 -14.37 -31.53 14.47
C ARG A 19 -12.91 -31.60 14.91
N HIS A 20 -12.00 -32.19 14.13
CA HIS A 20 -10.68 -32.55 14.65
C HIS A 20 -9.58 -31.49 14.48
N VAL A 21 -9.78 -30.41 13.70
CA VAL A 21 -8.70 -29.43 13.47
C VAL A 21 -9.22 -28.00 13.32
N THR A 22 -9.83 -27.41 14.35
CA THR A 22 -10.07 -25.95 14.30
C THR A 22 -10.01 -25.33 15.69
N ARG A 23 -8.97 -24.54 15.95
CA ARG A 23 -8.87 -23.65 17.12
C ARG A 23 -9.60 -22.32 16.90
N SER A 24 -10.01 -22.00 15.67
CA SER A 24 -10.74 -20.78 15.33
C SER A 24 -11.74 -20.98 14.18
N LEU A 25 -12.76 -20.13 14.11
CA LEU A 25 -13.80 -20.15 13.06
C LEU A 25 -13.22 -19.99 11.64
N GLY A 26 -12.12 -19.24 11.50
CA GLY A 26 -11.42 -19.05 10.22
C GLY A 26 -10.80 -20.33 9.68
N GLN A 27 -10.20 -21.15 10.55
CA GLN A 27 -9.66 -22.46 10.15
C GLN A 27 -10.76 -23.42 9.68
N HIS A 28 -11.97 -23.29 10.23
CA HIS A 28 -13.12 -24.08 9.82
C HIS A 28 -13.63 -23.68 8.43
N LEU A 29 -13.60 -22.38 8.12
CA LEU A 29 -13.93 -21.89 6.79
C LEU A 29 -12.88 -22.35 5.76
N GLU A 30 -11.60 -22.26 6.08
CA GLU A 30 -10.52 -22.72 5.21
C GLU A 30 -10.61 -24.24 4.95
N ALA A 31 -10.82 -25.05 6.00
CA ALA A 31 -10.99 -26.49 5.88
C ALA A 31 -12.26 -26.86 5.09
N PHE A 32 -13.37 -26.13 5.30
CA PHE A 32 -14.60 -26.31 4.53
C PHE A 32 -14.40 -25.98 3.05
N LEU A 33 -13.73 -24.87 2.74
CA LEU A 33 -13.44 -24.49 1.35
C LEU A 33 -12.49 -25.49 0.69
N ALA A 34 -11.45 -25.95 1.41
CA ALA A 34 -10.53 -26.96 0.89
C ALA A 34 -11.22 -28.32 0.66
N ALA A 35 -12.08 -28.76 1.58
CA ALA A 35 -12.82 -30.02 1.45
C ALA A 35 -13.88 -29.98 0.33
N ASN A 36 -14.47 -28.81 0.06
CA ASN A 36 -15.42 -28.64 -1.05
C ASN A 36 -14.74 -28.37 -2.39
N ASN A 37 -13.43 -28.12 -2.41
CA ASN A 37 -12.66 -27.85 -3.63
C ASN A 37 -11.53 -28.89 -3.81
N LEU A 38 -11.90 -30.17 -3.83
CA LEU A 38 -10.99 -31.34 -3.95
C LEU A 38 -10.10 -31.33 -5.20
N GLN A 39 -10.48 -30.58 -6.24
CA GLN A 39 -9.71 -30.46 -7.49
C GLN A 39 -8.73 -29.26 -7.48
N GLY A 40 -8.71 -28.47 -6.40
CA GLY A 40 -8.07 -27.15 -6.41
C GLY A 40 -8.79 -26.18 -7.35
N TRP A 41 -8.31 -24.95 -7.41
CA TRP A 41 -8.72 -24.03 -8.48
C TRP A 41 -8.11 -24.53 -9.78
N LYS A 42 -8.91 -24.64 -10.85
CA LYS A 42 -8.33 -24.94 -12.17
C LYS A 42 -7.42 -23.78 -12.57
N ALA A 43 -6.35 -24.03 -13.31
CA ALA A 43 -5.43 -22.97 -13.75
C ALA A 43 -6.14 -21.86 -14.56
N GLU A 44 -7.27 -22.18 -15.19
CA GLU A 44 -8.14 -21.22 -15.90
C GLU A 44 -8.94 -20.31 -14.96
N GLU A 45 -9.14 -20.73 -13.72
CA GLU A 45 -9.87 -20.03 -12.66
C GLU A 45 -8.93 -19.26 -11.72
N GLU A 46 -7.62 -19.44 -11.88
CA GLU A 46 -6.61 -18.73 -11.09
C GLU A 46 -6.57 -17.26 -11.50
N TYR A 47 -6.66 -16.36 -10.52
CA TYR A 47 -6.68 -14.93 -10.78
C TYR A 47 -5.31 -14.46 -11.28
N VAL A 48 -5.22 -14.14 -12.56
CA VAL A 48 -4.01 -13.55 -13.15
C VAL A 48 -4.03 -12.03 -12.95
N LEU A 49 -2.97 -11.50 -12.32
CA LEU A 49 -2.73 -10.06 -12.24
C LEU A 49 -2.49 -9.50 -13.64
N ARG A 50 -3.33 -8.57 -14.07
CA ARG A 50 -3.22 -7.95 -15.39
C ARG A 50 -2.90 -6.46 -15.28
N ASP A 51 -2.03 -6.00 -16.19
CA ASP A 51 -1.62 -4.59 -16.22
C ASP A 51 -2.70 -3.64 -16.76
N ASP A 52 -3.72 -4.18 -17.43
CA ASP A 52 -4.83 -3.41 -18.00
C ASP A 52 -5.96 -3.13 -16.99
N ARG A 53 -5.94 -3.79 -15.82
CA ARG A 53 -6.93 -3.63 -14.77
C ARG A 53 -6.45 -2.62 -13.73
N LEU A 54 -7.29 -1.62 -13.47
CA LEU A 54 -7.00 -0.60 -12.46
C LEU A 54 -6.90 -1.21 -11.05
N ALA A 55 -7.72 -2.21 -10.73
CA ALA A 55 -7.68 -2.91 -9.45
C ALA A 55 -6.34 -3.63 -9.23
N ASP A 56 -5.82 -4.31 -10.24
CA ASP A 56 -4.55 -5.05 -10.15
C ASP A 56 -3.37 -4.11 -9.99
N GLN A 57 -3.36 -2.99 -10.72
CA GLN A 57 -2.34 -1.96 -10.53
C GLN A 57 -2.38 -1.34 -9.12
N LEU A 58 -3.58 -1.17 -8.54
CA LEU A 58 -3.71 -0.70 -7.15
C LEU A 58 -3.26 -1.78 -6.16
N LEU A 59 -3.52 -3.05 -6.43
CA LEU A 59 -3.06 -4.17 -5.60
C LEU A 59 -1.54 -4.29 -5.63
N LEU A 60 -0.91 -4.14 -6.79
CA LEU A 60 0.56 -4.07 -6.88
C LEU A 60 1.12 -2.88 -6.08
N LEU A 61 0.41 -1.75 -6.05
CA LEU A 61 0.78 -0.60 -5.23
C LEU A 61 0.63 -0.86 -3.72
N THR A 62 -0.24 -1.78 -3.27
CA THR A 62 -0.29 -2.14 -1.84
C THR A 62 0.89 -2.99 -1.41
N GLN A 63 1.63 -3.59 -2.35
CA GLN A 63 2.80 -4.44 -2.07
C GLN A 63 4.12 -3.67 -2.04
N VAL A 64 4.17 -2.43 -2.58
CA VAL A 64 5.41 -1.64 -2.56
C VAL A 64 5.72 -1.10 -1.16
N THR A 65 6.99 -0.84 -0.85
CA THR A 65 7.39 -0.24 0.44
C THR A 65 6.93 1.20 0.61
N GLY A 66 6.65 1.88 -0.49
CA GLY A 66 6.26 3.29 -0.54
C GLY A 66 6.60 3.90 -1.90
N LEU A 67 6.36 5.21 -2.03
CA LEU A 67 6.63 5.95 -3.26
C LEU A 67 7.20 7.33 -2.96
N TYR A 68 8.15 7.78 -3.78
CA TYR A 68 8.49 9.20 -3.83
C TYR A 68 7.32 10.02 -4.40
N ILE A 69 7.16 11.29 -4.00
CA ILE A 69 6.08 12.16 -4.50
C ILE A 69 6.05 12.24 -6.04
N GLY A 70 7.22 12.27 -6.68
CA GLY A 70 7.33 12.27 -8.13
C GLY A 70 6.76 10.98 -8.76
N GLN A 71 7.05 9.83 -8.16
CA GLN A 71 6.51 8.54 -8.59
C GLN A 71 5.00 8.47 -8.33
N PHE A 72 4.54 8.91 -7.15
CA PHE A 72 3.11 8.97 -6.81
C PHE A 72 2.30 9.71 -7.88
N LYS A 73 2.78 10.90 -8.29
CA LYS A 73 2.13 11.69 -9.34
C LYS A 73 2.14 10.98 -10.69
N ARG A 74 3.27 10.39 -11.08
CA ARG A 74 3.39 9.64 -12.34
C ARG A 74 2.45 8.43 -12.37
N TYR A 75 2.40 7.65 -11.30
CA TYR A 75 1.47 6.53 -11.16
C TYR A 75 0.02 7.01 -11.24
N SER A 76 -0.33 8.09 -10.55
CA SER A 76 -1.67 8.67 -10.60
C SER A 76 -2.06 9.07 -12.03
N THR A 77 -1.15 9.69 -12.80
CA THR A 77 -1.41 10.02 -14.21
C THR A 77 -1.52 8.78 -15.09
N ARG A 78 -0.71 7.75 -14.87
CA ARG A 78 -0.79 6.47 -15.60
C ARG A 78 -2.13 5.78 -15.35
N LEU A 79 -2.56 5.68 -14.09
CA LEU A 79 -3.84 5.09 -13.71
C LEU A 79 -5.02 5.88 -14.25
N LEU A 80 -4.95 7.22 -14.27
CA LEU A 80 -5.97 8.05 -14.89
C LEU A 80 -6.12 7.76 -16.39
N LYS A 81 -5.00 7.63 -17.11
CA LYS A 81 -5.02 7.26 -18.54
C LYS A 81 -5.61 5.87 -18.75
N LEU A 82 -5.28 4.92 -17.88
CA LEU A 82 -5.81 3.55 -17.92
C LEU A 82 -7.33 3.54 -17.69
N ALA A 83 -7.81 4.25 -16.67
CA ALA A 83 -9.23 4.38 -16.36
C ALA A 83 -10.02 4.96 -17.54
N ARG A 84 -9.49 6.04 -18.14
CA ARG A 84 -10.12 6.68 -19.31
C ARG A 84 -10.11 5.80 -20.55
N ARG A 85 -9.06 5.02 -20.77
CA ARG A 85 -9.00 4.04 -21.87
C ARG A 85 -10.09 2.96 -21.72
N ASN A 86 -10.45 2.62 -20.48
CA ASN A 86 -11.51 1.67 -20.17
C ASN A 86 -12.90 2.34 -20.03
N GLY A 87 -13.05 3.60 -20.48
CA GLY A 87 -14.34 4.30 -20.52
C GLY A 87 -14.79 4.97 -19.21
N ALA A 88 -13.95 5.01 -18.17
CA ALA A 88 -14.31 5.64 -16.91
C ALA A 88 -14.04 7.15 -16.91
N GLU A 89 -15.05 7.95 -16.56
CA GLU A 89 -14.92 9.39 -16.33
C GLU A 89 -14.49 9.67 -14.88
N ILE A 90 -13.19 9.58 -14.62
CA ILE A 90 -12.60 9.82 -13.29
C ILE A 90 -11.72 11.06 -13.28
N ARG A 91 -11.72 11.79 -12.15
CA ARG A 91 -10.84 12.95 -11.92
C ARG A 91 -9.49 12.52 -11.39
N LEU A 92 -8.45 13.33 -11.66
CA LEU A 92 -7.09 13.05 -11.15
C LEU A 92 -7.06 13.00 -9.61
N THR A 93 -7.85 13.84 -8.94
CA THR A 93 -7.94 13.89 -7.48
C THR A 93 -8.47 12.59 -6.88
N GLU A 94 -9.43 11.95 -7.55
CA GLU A 94 -9.99 10.65 -7.13
C GLU A 94 -8.96 9.55 -7.32
N VAL A 95 -8.24 9.54 -8.43
CA VAL A 95 -7.14 8.59 -8.67
C VAL A 95 -6.02 8.77 -7.64
N GLN A 96 -5.64 10.02 -7.33
CA GLN A 96 -4.69 10.30 -6.26
C GLN A 96 -5.21 9.80 -4.89
N GLY A 97 -6.52 9.91 -4.64
CA GLY A 97 -7.16 9.31 -3.48
C GLY A 97 -7.03 7.78 -3.46
N MET A 98 -7.24 7.11 -4.60
CA MET A 98 -7.07 5.65 -4.72
C MET A 98 -5.62 5.22 -4.47
N VAL A 99 -4.64 5.90 -5.06
CA VAL A 99 -3.21 5.61 -4.82
C VAL A 99 -2.84 5.87 -3.36
N ALA A 100 -3.34 6.95 -2.75
CA ALA A 100 -3.09 7.22 -1.33
C ALA A 100 -3.67 6.13 -0.43
N ARG A 101 -4.89 5.65 -0.72
CA ARG A 101 -5.53 4.55 0.02
C ARG A 101 -4.82 3.23 -0.19
N ALA A 102 -4.30 2.97 -1.39
CA ALA A 102 -3.46 1.80 -1.66
C ALA A 102 -2.15 1.82 -0.86
N LEU A 103 -1.66 2.99 -0.45
CA LEU A 103 -0.53 3.14 0.48
C LEU A 103 -0.94 3.24 1.96
N GLY A 104 -2.25 3.15 2.26
CA GLY A 104 -2.79 3.17 3.62
C GLY A 104 -3.11 4.55 4.18
N TYR A 105 -3.18 5.59 3.35
CA TYR A 105 -3.61 6.94 3.75
C TYR A 105 -5.04 7.24 3.32
N ASN A 106 -5.78 8.05 4.08
CA ASN A 106 -7.12 8.46 3.67
C ASN A 106 -7.14 9.34 2.41
N SER A 107 -6.13 10.21 2.25
CA SER A 107 -6.01 11.10 1.10
C SER A 107 -4.56 11.43 0.75
N TYR A 108 -4.33 11.87 -0.49
CA TYR A 108 -3.02 12.33 -0.94
C TYR A 108 -2.48 13.48 -0.09
N HIS A 109 -3.35 14.37 0.41
CA HIS A 109 -2.93 15.46 1.27
C HIS A 109 -2.34 14.96 2.59
N VAL A 110 -2.95 13.92 3.19
CA VAL A 110 -2.42 13.26 4.39
C VAL A 110 -1.05 12.65 4.10
N ALA A 111 -0.96 11.85 3.03
CA ALA A 111 0.26 11.19 2.62
C ALA A 111 1.41 12.19 2.38
N TYR A 112 1.12 13.31 1.71
CA TYR A 112 2.07 14.39 1.47
C TYR A 112 2.57 15.04 2.77
N LYS A 113 1.70 15.21 3.77
CA LYS A 113 2.08 15.80 5.06
C LYS A 113 2.86 14.83 5.95
N CYS A 114 2.69 13.53 5.78
CA CYS A 114 3.41 12.49 6.52
C CYS A 114 4.69 11.99 5.82
N ARG A 115 5.10 12.63 4.72
CA ARG A 115 6.31 12.27 3.96
C ARG A 115 7.59 12.36 4.78
N SER A 116 8.59 11.57 4.41
CA SER A 116 9.95 11.70 4.95
C SER A 116 10.64 12.97 4.44
N VAL A 117 11.86 13.23 4.95
CA VAL A 117 12.67 14.37 4.53
C VAL A 117 12.99 14.32 3.04
N ASP A 118 13.17 13.12 2.48
CA ASP A 118 13.49 12.86 1.07
C ASP A 118 12.26 12.80 0.15
N ASP A 119 11.13 13.36 0.60
CA ASP A 119 9.87 13.37 -0.15
C ASP A 119 9.35 11.95 -0.49
N PHE A 120 9.66 10.98 0.38
CA PHE A 120 9.18 9.60 0.30
C PHE A 120 7.93 9.38 1.16
N ILE A 121 6.94 8.68 0.62
CA ILE A 121 5.69 8.32 1.27
C ILE A 121 5.73 6.82 1.55
N ASP A 122 5.84 6.43 2.82
CA ASP A 122 5.86 5.02 3.23
C ASP A 122 4.50 4.37 3.00
N ASN A 123 4.48 3.10 2.60
CA ASN A 123 3.28 2.28 2.60
C ASN A 123 2.97 1.76 4.02
N LEU A 124 1.73 1.94 4.46
CA LEU A 124 1.25 1.55 5.79
C LEU A 124 0.50 0.20 5.79
N TRP A 125 0.32 -0.46 4.64
CA TRP A 125 -0.47 -1.70 4.51
C TRP A 125 0.05 -2.98 5.18
N PRO A 126 1.26 -3.06 5.76
CA PRO A 126 1.60 -4.13 6.72
C PRO A 126 1.19 -3.80 8.16
N GLN A 127 0.79 -2.55 8.44
CA GLN A 127 0.69 -1.96 9.79
C GLN A 127 -0.72 -1.47 10.14
N GLY A 128 -1.69 -1.64 9.23
CA GLY A 128 -3.13 -1.44 9.48
C GLY A 128 -3.59 0.01 9.70
N ALA A 129 -2.74 1.02 9.45
CA ALA A 129 -3.00 2.40 9.87
C ALA A 129 -3.66 3.26 8.78
N ALA A 130 -4.91 2.96 8.41
CA ALA A 130 -5.71 3.88 7.60
C ALA A 130 -6.09 5.13 8.42
N MET A 131 -5.41 6.27 8.19
CA MET A 131 -5.57 7.47 9.03
C MET A 131 -6.06 8.72 8.28
N SER A 132 -6.93 9.49 8.93
CA SER A 132 -7.37 10.83 8.50
C SER A 132 -6.55 11.95 9.18
N LEU A 133 -6.50 13.15 8.59
CA LEU A 133 -5.78 14.29 9.18
C LEU A 133 -6.37 14.73 10.52
N VAL A 134 -7.69 14.71 10.65
CA VAL A 134 -8.39 15.05 11.91
C VAL A 134 -8.02 14.05 13.00
N SER A 135 -7.95 12.77 12.64
CA SER A 135 -7.48 11.70 13.54
C SER A 135 -6.02 11.91 13.97
N LEU A 136 -5.16 12.40 13.08
CA LEU A 136 -3.77 12.72 13.38
C LEU A 136 -3.65 13.96 14.30
N ASP A 137 -4.38 15.04 14.04
CA ASP A 137 -4.38 16.22 14.92
C ASP A 137 -4.94 15.89 16.31
N GLY A 138 -5.96 15.03 16.40
CA GLY A 138 -6.48 14.51 17.67
C GLY A 138 -5.46 13.63 18.41
N ALA A 139 -4.77 12.74 17.70
CA ALA A 139 -3.70 11.90 18.25
C ALA A 139 -2.46 12.70 18.68
N VAL A 140 -2.18 13.83 18.00
CA VAL A 140 -1.15 14.81 18.38
C VAL A 140 -1.48 15.48 19.72
N ALA A 141 -2.77 15.67 20.02
CA ALA A 141 -3.25 16.35 21.22
C ALA A 141 -3.56 15.39 22.39
N GLY A 142 -3.94 14.15 22.11
CA GLY A 142 -4.31 13.12 23.09
C GLY A 142 -3.36 11.92 23.06
N MET A 143 -2.28 11.95 23.84
CA MET A 143 -1.37 10.81 24.00
C MET A 143 -1.97 9.77 24.95
N ARG A 144 -2.81 8.86 24.44
CA ARG A 144 -3.06 7.55 25.09
C ARG A 144 -3.20 6.48 24.01
N GLN A 145 -2.22 5.58 23.99
CA GLN A 145 -2.05 4.39 23.14
C GLN A 145 -1.69 4.67 21.68
N GLN A 146 -0.39 4.57 21.35
CA GLN A 146 0.06 4.68 19.97
C GLN A 146 1.09 3.60 19.64
N SER A 147 0.77 2.80 18.61
CA SER A 147 1.72 2.00 17.86
C SER A 147 2.92 2.85 17.44
N ALA A 148 4.13 2.30 17.43
CA ALA A 148 5.37 3.00 17.03
C ALA A 148 5.26 3.66 15.64
N VAL A 149 4.41 3.12 14.76
CA VAL A 149 4.10 3.67 13.44
C VAL A 149 3.34 4.99 13.53
N ILE A 150 2.35 5.07 14.43
CA ILE A 150 1.53 6.27 14.63
C ILE A 150 2.39 7.41 15.18
N GLN A 151 3.27 7.10 16.15
CA GLN A 151 4.19 8.09 16.71
C GLN A 151 5.12 8.66 15.62
N ARG A 152 5.69 7.80 14.77
CA ARG A 152 6.53 8.23 13.65
C ARG A 152 5.78 9.13 12.67
N LEU A 153 4.52 8.81 12.37
CA LEU A 153 3.67 9.63 11.48
C LEU A 153 3.38 11.01 12.08
N ILE A 154 3.13 11.07 13.39
CA ILE A 154 2.94 12.32 14.13
C ILE A 154 4.19 13.18 14.09
N ASP A 155 5.36 12.60 14.36
CA ASP A 155 6.63 13.33 14.36
C ASP A 155 6.92 13.93 12.99
N ARG A 156 6.70 13.14 11.92
CA ARG A 156 6.82 13.63 10.53
C ARG A 156 5.81 14.71 10.20
N TYR A 157 4.55 14.55 10.62
CA TYR A 157 3.52 15.56 10.40
C TYR A 157 3.90 16.89 11.06
N ARG A 158 4.33 16.87 12.34
CA ARG A 158 4.79 18.06 13.07
C ARG A 158 5.98 18.72 12.37
N PHE A 159 7.00 17.93 12.03
CA PHE A 159 8.18 18.42 11.31
C PHE A 159 7.82 19.06 9.97
N ASN A 160 6.99 18.40 9.16
CA ASN A 160 6.60 18.91 7.86
C ASN A 160 5.67 20.13 7.95
N LYS A 161 4.82 20.21 8.98
CA LYS A 161 3.99 21.39 9.22
C LYS A 161 4.85 22.62 9.46
N GLU A 162 5.92 22.48 10.25
CA GLU A 162 6.85 23.57 10.53
C GLU A 162 7.75 23.89 9.32
N ARG A 163 8.28 22.87 8.64
CA ARG A 163 9.04 23.04 7.40
C ARG A 163 8.23 23.76 6.33
N ASP A 164 7.01 23.32 6.07
CA ASP A 164 6.14 23.93 5.07
C ASP A 164 5.76 25.37 5.47
N ARG A 165 5.59 25.67 6.77
CA ARG A 165 5.40 27.04 7.26
C ARG A 165 6.61 27.92 7.00
N MET A 166 7.82 27.46 7.28
CA MET A 166 9.05 28.23 7.03
C MET A 166 9.26 28.52 5.55
N VAL A 167 9.03 27.52 4.68
CA VAL A 167 9.10 27.69 3.23
C VAL A 167 8.05 28.69 2.75
N ASN A 168 6.81 28.60 3.24
CA ASN A 168 5.74 29.51 2.85
C ASN A 168 5.92 30.93 3.43
N ALA A 169 6.53 31.05 4.62
CA ALA A 169 6.86 32.33 5.24
C ALA A 169 7.99 33.04 4.49
N GLY A 170 8.99 32.31 3.99
CA GLY A 170 10.00 32.81 3.07
C GLY A 170 9.47 33.12 1.66
N ALA A 171 8.24 32.69 1.34
CA ALA A 171 7.57 32.92 0.06
C ALA A 171 6.47 34.01 0.14
N LYS A 172 6.38 34.79 1.23
CA LYS A 172 5.42 35.88 1.32
C LYS A 172 5.63 36.93 0.21
N PRO A 173 4.54 37.45 -0.40
CA PRO A 173 4.59 38.37 -1.54
C PRO A 173 5.12 39.72 -1.08
N GLY A 174 6.29 40.10 -1.60
CA GLY A 174 6.96 41.38 -1.30
C GLY A 174 8.45 41.22 -0.95
N GLY A 175 8.89 40.04 -0.52
CA GLY A 175 10.31 39.70 -0.52
C GLY A 175 10.67 39.14 -1.89
N GLN A 176 11.59 39.78 -2.61
CA GLN A 176 12.11 39.23 -3.86
C GLN A 176 12.72 37.85 -3.56
N ALA A 177 11.99 36.78 -3.89
CA ALA A 177 12.55 35.44 -3.90
C ALA A 177 13.68 35.47 -4.95
N ASP A 178 14.93 35.48 -4.47
CA ASP A 178 16.10 35.67 -5.32
C ASP A 178 16.05 34.63 -6.46
N PRO A 179 15.81 35.06 -7.73
CA PRO A 179 15.49 34.14 -8.82
C PRO A 179 16.61 33.12 -9.07
N LYS A 180 17.81 33.44 -8.60
CA LYS A 180 18.99 32.57 -8.63
C LYS A 180 18.86 31.39 -7.66
N MET A 181 18.33 31.56 -6.45
CA MET A 181 18.13 30.47 -5.50
C MET A 181 17.03 29.51 -5.93
N ALA A 182 15.91 30.02 -6.45
CA ALA A 182 14.83 29.19 -6.98
C ALA A 182 15.29 28.34 -8.18
N LYS A 183 16.03 28.94 -9.13
CA LYS A 183 16.65 28.22 -10.26
C LYS A 183 17.70 27.21 -9.80
N LYS A 184 18.52 27.55 -8.79
CA LYS A 184 19.54 26.64 -8.24
C LYS A 184 18.88 25.42 -7.57
N MET A 185 17.84 25.63 -6.76
CA MET A 185 17.11 24.55 -6.10
C MET A 185 16.34 23.67 -7.12
N GLN A 186 15.80 24.26 -8.18
CA GLN A 186 15.16 23.52 -9.28
C GLN A 186 16.17 22.72 -10.12
N GLY A 187 17.38 23.26 -10.33
CA GLY A 187 18.50 22.58 -10.97
C GLY A 187 19.04 21.42 -10.13
N GLU A 188 19.18 21.63 -8.83
CA GLU A 188 19.60 20.61 -7.84
C GLU A 188 18.61 19.44 -7.82
N ARG A 189 17.30 19.74 -7.78
CA ARG A 189 16.22 18.73 -7.85
C ARG A 189 16.25 17.95 -9.15
N ARG A 190 16.52 18.61 -10.29
CA ARG A 190 16.68 17.94 -11.59
C ARG A 190 17.92 17.04 -11.64
N ARG A 191 19.04 17.47 -11.07
CA ARG A 191 20.27 16.67 -10.96
C ARG A 191 20.07 15.42 -10.11
N ARG A 192 19.44 15.55 -8.94
CA ARG A 192 19.12 14.40 -8.07
C ARG A 192 18.15 13.41 -8.73
N HIS A 193 17.12 13.91 -9.43
CA HIS A 193 16.23 13.05 -10.21
C HIS A 193 16.91 12.38 -11.42
N SER A 194 17.96 12.99 -12.00
CA SER A 194 18.76 12.39 -13.06
C SER A 194 19.61 11.23 -12.54
N LEU A 195 20.21 11.38 -11.34
CA LEU A 195 21.04 10.37 -10.70
C LEU A 195 20.25 9.11 -10.29
N HIS A 196 18.99 9.27 -9.85
CA HIS A 196 18.12 8.12 -9.58
C HIS A 196 17.52 7.47 -10.84
N ARG A 197 17.66 8.07 -12.02
CA ARG A 197 17.21 7.46 -13.28
C ARG A 197 18.27 6.56 -13.91
N SER A 198 19.54 6.74 -13.55
CA SER A 198 20.65 5.87 -13.97
C SER A 198 20.72 4.54 -13.20
N ASP A 199 20.16 4.48 -11.99
CA ASP A 199 20.23 3.29 -11.12
C ASP A 199 18.93 2.47 -11.05
N GLY A 200 17.92 2.80 -11.87
CA GLY A 200 16.61 2.14 -11.88
C GLY A 200 16.39 1.24 -13.08
N ILE A 201 16.79 -0.03 -12.96
CA ILE A 201 16.24 -1.25 -13.59
C ILE A 201 15.88 -1.12 -15.08
N LYS A 202 16.77 -1.65 -15.95
CA LYS A 202 16.37 -2.14 -17.27
C LYS A 202 15.36 -3.27 -17.07
N LEU A 203 14.08 -2.98 -17.22
CA LEU A 203 13.11 -4.00 -17.58
C LEU A 203 13.53 -4.47 -18.98
N ARG A 204 14.03 -5.70 -19.06
CA ARG A 204 14.31 -6.38 -20.33
C ARG A 204 12.98 -6.54 -21.07
N ASP A 205 13.04 -6.29 -22.38
CA ASP A 205 12.00 -6.63 -23.35
C ASP A 205 11.71 -8.14 -23.37
#